data_AF-A0A937H435-F1
#
_entry.id   AF-A0A937H435-F1
#
_cell.length_a   1.000
_cell.length_b   1.000
_cell.length_c   1.000
_cell.angle_alpha   90.00
_cell.angle_beta   90.00
_cell.angle_gamma   90.00
#
_symmetry.space_group_name_H-M   'P 1'
#
loop_
_entity.id
_entity.type
_entity.pdbx_description
1 polymer ?
#
loop_
_entity_poly.entity_id
_entity_poly.type
_entity_poly.pdbx_seq_one_letter_code
_entity_poly.pdbx_strand_id
1 'polypeptide(L)'
;MADSFQHGSVTTLHNITKRPLEAIEAELKAFSAARPMALILPSLYSELEQPALHHIVNELKNVDYLDTITIGLDQATETQYRHALSFFKQLPQRVNVLWNDGPRLKAIHKQLGEAGVAPTELGKGRNVWYCMGYTLANPDIEAVALHDCDIKTYDRSMLAKLIYPVANPSFRFQFSKGFYARVGNETLGGRVSRLLVTPLVRALKHSLSASHHEYLTFLDSFRYPLAGEFSMRRDAMKELRIPGDWGLEVGVLVEMLRNYSTRRICQVEIADIYDHKHQQVSKDNDQGGLSRMSIDISKALFRKLATDGVTFSQEGFRTIKATYLRVALDLIDSYRCDAEMNGLQLDLNAEEQIVELFAENLIKAGEAFLSRPMDQPFVPHWTRVMSAVPNILPKLREAVDLDQKDYGSARAA
;
A
#
# COMPACT_ATOMS: atom_id res chain seq x y z
N MET A 1 -10.35 3.28 26.55
CA MET A 1 -11.20 4.48 26.42
C MET A 1 -11.27 4.77 24.93
N ALA A 2 -12.44 4.71 24.31
CA ALA A 2 -12.55 5.04 22.88
C ALA A 2 -12.56 6.57 22.73
N ASP A 3 -11.77 7.07 21.80
CA ASP A 3 -11.65 8.49 21.47
C ASP A 3 -12.28 8.74 20.08
N SER A 4 -12.94 9.89 19.91
CA SER A 4 -13.55 10.34 18.66
C SER A 4 -12.84 11.55 18.05
N PHE A 5 -11.68 11.93 18.60
CA PHE A 5 -10.89 13.09 18.20
C PHE A 5 -10.47 13.00 16.73
N GLN A 6 -10.72 14.09 16.00
CA GLN A 6 -10.30 14.25 14.62
C GLN A 6 -9.04 15.13 14.62
N HIS A 7 -7.89 14.55 14.29
CA HIS A 7 -6.64 15.28 14.18
C HIS A 7 -6.27 15.56 12.72
N GLY A 8 -5.69 16.74 12.47
CA GLY A 8 -5.09 17.06 11.18
C GLY A 8 -6.10 17.28 10.06
N SER A 9 -5.66 17.01 8.84
CA SER A 9 -6.40 17.31 7.60
C SER A 9 -7.25 16.15 7.06
N VAL A 10 -7.10 14.95 7.63
CA VAL A 10 -7.71 13.71 7.13
C VAL A 10 -8.74 13.20 8.13
N THR A 11 -9.93 12.82 7.64
CA THR A 11 -10.98 12.25 8.50
C THR A 11 -10.57 10.88 9.02
N THR A 12 -10.70 10.66 10.32
CA THR A 12 -10.41 9.38 10.98
C THR A 12 -11.70 8.69 11.42
N LEU A 13 -11.95 7.52 10.87
CA LEU A 13 -13.09 6.67 11.21
C LEU A 13 -12.64 5.62 12.24
N HIS A 14 -13.05 5.82 13.49
CA HIS A 14 -12.66 4.99 14.63
C HIS A 14 -13.62 3.81 14.83
N ASN A 15 -13.13 2.70 15.38
CA ASN A 15 -13.95 1.56 15.79
C ASN A 15 -14.44 1.73 17.25
N ILE A 16 -15.36 2.68 17.48
CA ILE A 16 -15.73 3.12 18.84
C ILE A 16 -16.59 2.09 19.59
N THR A 17 -17.69 1.64 18.98
CA THR A 17 -18.76 0.89 19.69
C THR A 17 -18.77 -0.60 19.37
N LYS A 18 -17.73 -1.12 18.71
CA LYS A 18 -17.65 -2.52 18.24
C LYS A 18 -18.93 -2.98 17.54
N ARG A 19 -19.37 -2.20 16.54
CA ARG A 19 -20.54 -2.53 15.72
C ARG A 19 -20.42 -3.98 15.19
N PRO A 20 -21.48 -4.81 15.27
CA PRO A 20 -21.45 -6.18 14.74
C PRO A 20 -21.03 -6.21 13.28
N LEU A 21 -20.14 -7.12 12.94
CA LEU A 21 -19.60 -7.26 11.59
C LEU A 21 -20.73 -7.54 10.58
N GLU A 22 -21.64 -8.43 10.93
CA GLU A 22 -22.75 -8.86 10.08
C GLU A 22 -23.64 -7.68 9.68
N ALA A 23 -23.76 -6.67 10.55
CA ALA A 23 -24.51 -5.45 10.25
C ALA A 23 -23.78 -4.56 9.23
N ILE A 24 -22.45 -4.52 9.27
CA ILE A 24 -21.63 -3.81 8.27
C ILE A 24 -21.70 -4.56 6.93
N GLU A 25 -21.58 -5.88 6.94
CA GLU A 25 -21.63 -6.71 5.74
C GLU A 25 -23.00 -6.68 5.06
N ALA A 26 -24.09 -6.67 5.83
CA ALA A 26 -25.44 -6.50 5.28
C ALA A 26 -25.61 -5.17 4.53
N GLU A 27 -25.05 -4.08 5.06
CA GLU A 27 -25.02 -2.78 4.38
C GLU A 27 -24.14 -2.80 3.14
N LEU A 28 -22.93 -3.38 3.21
CA LEU A 28 -22.05 -3.54 2.06
C LEU A 28 -22.75 -4.33 0.94
N LYS A 29 -23.45 -5.41 1.29
CA LYS A 29 -24.25 -6.19 0.34
C LYS A 29 -25.39 -5.38 -0.29
N ALA A 30 -26.01 -4.46 0.46
CA ALA A 30 -26.98 -3.53 -0.11
C ALA A 30 -26.30 -2.48 -1.02
N PHE A 31 -25.13 -1.98 -0.64
CA PHE A 31 -24.37 -1.01 -1.41
C PHE A 31 -23.83 -1.59 -2.71
N SER A 32 -23.54 -2.90 -2.77
CA SER A 32 -22.99 -3.56 -3.96
C SER A 32 -23.90 -3.46 -5.17
N ALA A 33 -25.22 -3.29 -4.98
CA ALA A 33 -26.17 -3.03 -6.05
C ALA A 33 -25.95 -1.70 -6.77
N ALA A 34 -25.49 -0.67 -6.05
CA ALA A 34 -25.19 0.66 -6.61
C ALA A 34 -23.70 0.87 -6.87
N ARG A 35 -22.83 0.20 -6.11
CA ARG A 35 -21.38 0.25 -6.22
C ARG A 35 -20.80 -1.15 -6.11
N PRO A 36 -20.74 -1.93 -7.20
CA PRO A 36 -20.11 -3.23 -7.21
C PRO A 36 -18.66 -3.14 -6.71
N MET A 37 -18.30 -4.07 -5.84
CA MET A 37 -17.05 -4.05 -5.09
C MET A 37 -16.07 -5.11 -5.57
N ALA A 38 -14.79 -4.77 -5.64
CA ALA A 38 -13.71 -5.70 -5.92
C ALA A 38 -12.61 -5.66 -4.86
N LEU A 39 -11.84 -6.74 -4.80
CA LEU A 39 -10.65 -6.86 -3.99
C LEU A 39 -9.44 -7.17 -4.88
N ILE A 40 -8.33 -6.48 -4.67
CA ILE A 40 -7.02 -6.75 -5.28
C ILE A 40 -6.11 -7.39 -4.23
N LEU A 41 -5.50 -8.50 -4.59
CA LEU A 41 -4.52 -9.24 -3.79
C LEU A 41 -3.22 -9.42 -4.61
N PRO A 42 -2.24 -8.52 -4.48
CA PRO A 42 -0.92 -8.70 -5.08
C PRO A 42 -0.16 -9.78 -4.31
N SER A 43 0.34 -10.79 -5.00
CA SER A 43 0.96 -11.95 -4.37
C SER A 43 2.18 -12.48 -5.11
N LEU A 44 3.17 -12.93 -4.35
CA LEU A 44 4.23 -13.82 -4.84
C LEU A 44 3.74 -15.27 -4.80
N TYR A 45 4.17 -16.12 -5.73
CA TYR A 45 3.84 -17.54 -5.64
C TYR A 45 4.24 -18.18 -4.29
N SER A 46 5.39 -17.77 -3.73
CA SER A 46 5.87 -18.29 -2.43
C SER A 46 4.94 -17.99 -1.25
N GLU A 47 4.00 -17.05 -1.37
CA GLU A 47 3.00 -16.76 -0.34
C GLU A 47 1.86 -17.78 -0.32
N LEU A 48 1.58 -18.47 -1.44
CA LEU A 48 0.62 -19.57 -1.50
C LEU A 48 1.05 -20.76 -0.64
N GLU A 49 2.35 -20.87 -0.33
CA GLU A 49 2.89 -21.90 0.54
C GLU A 49 2.84 -21.49 2.03
N GLN A 50 2.41 -20.26 2.34
CA GLN A 50 2.40 -19.74 3.70
C GLN A 50 1.01 -19.87 4.35
N PRO A 51 0.93 -20.20 5.65
CA PRO A 51 -0.35 -20.31 6.36
C PRO A 51 -1.23 -19.04 6.32
N ALA A 52 -0.60 -17.86 6.22
CA ALA A 52 -1.29 -16.58 6.16
C ALA A 52 -2.27 -16.50 4.98
N LEU A 53 -1.85 -16.84 3.76
CA LEU A 53 -2.73 -16.76 2.59
C LEU A 53 -3.86 -17.80 2.63
N HIS A 54 -3.59 -18.99 3.17
CA HIS A 54 -4.65 -19.97 3.42
C HIS A 54 -5.72 -19.44 4.39
N HIS A 55 -5.30 -18.76 5.45
CA HIS A 55 -6.22 -18.13 6.41
C HIS A 55 -7.03 -17.01 5.75
N ILE A 56 -6.39 -16.12 4.99
CA ILE A 56 -7.05 -15.05 4.22
C ILE A 56 -8.13 -15.64 3.31
N VAL A 57 -7.80 -16.68 2.52
CA VAL A 57 -8.77 -17.30 1.61
C VAL A 57 -9.93 -17.95 2.37
N ASN A 58 -9.69 -18.54 3.53
CA ASN A 58 -10.77 -19.10 4.36
C ASN A 58 -11.71 -18.02 4.90
N GLU A 59 -11.19 -16.87 5.31
CA GLU A 59 -12.00 -15.71 5.72
C GLU A 59 -12.82 -15.16 4.54
N LEU A 60 -12.19 -15.01 3.37
CA LEU A 60 -12.81 -14.49 2.16
C LEU A 60 -13.93 -15.38 1.60
N LYS A 61 -13.97 -16.68 1.91
CA LYS A 61 -15.12 -17.55 1.55
C LYS A 61 -16.44 -17.05 2.14
N ASN A 62 -16.39 -16.32 3.25
CA ASN A 62 -17.56 -15.80 3.95
C ASN A 62 -17.94 -14.37 3.52
N VAL A 63 -17.30 -13.83 2.48
CA VAL A 63 -17.51 -12.45 2.01
C VAL A 63 -18.43 -12.44 0.78
N ASP A 64 -19.72 -12.16 0.98
CA ASP A 64 -20.74 -12.28 -0.07
C ASP A 64 -21.13 -10.96 -0.77
N TYR A 65 -20.51 -9.84 -0.37
CA TYR A 65 -20.70 -8.52 -0.98
C TYR A 65 -19.67 -8.17 -2.06
N LEU A 66 -18.61 -8.98 -2.22
CA LEU A 66 -17.61 -8.81 -3.27
C LEU A 66 -18.09 -9.45 -4.57
N ASP A 67 -17.98 -8.70 -5.66
CA ASP A 67 -18.28 -9.18 -7.00
C ASP A 67 -17.11 -9.97 -7.61
N THR A 68 -15.90 -9.42 -7.48
CA THR A 68 -14.69 -9.93 -8.13
C THR A 68 -13.48 -9.82 -7.21
N ILE A 69 -12.61 -10.83 -7.24
CA ILE A 69 -11.29 -10.82 -6.61
C ILE A 69 -10.23 -10.93 -7.71
N THR A 70 -9.34 -9.94 -7.78
CA THR A 70 -8.21 -9.91 -8.72
C THR A 70 -6.93 -10.29 -7.98
N ILE A 71 -6.33 -11.41 -8.34
CA ILE A 71 -5.04 -11.87 -7.81
C ILE A 71 -3.95 -11.50 -8.80
N GLY A 72 -2.94 -10.76 -8.36
CA GLY A 72 -1.75 -10.51 -9.17
C GLY A 72 -0.62 -11.45 -8.78
N LEU A 73 -0.30 -12.44 -9.61
CA LEU A 73 0.67 -13.48 -9.29
C LEU A 73 2.03 -13.21 -9.96
N ASP A 74 3.02 -12.90 -9.12
CA ASP A 74 4.42 -12.73 -9.51
C ASP A 74 5.26 -13.98 -9.19
N GLN A 75 6.36 -14.15 -9.92
CA GLN A 75 7.39 -15.17 -9.73
C GLN A 75 6.84 -16.61 -9.76
N ALA A 76 5.90 -16.88 -10.67
CA ALA A 76 5.35 -18.20 -10.90
C ALA A 76 5.82 -18.80 -12.24
N THR A 77 6.17 -20.08 -12.23
CA THR A 77 6.24 -20.93 -13.43
C THR A 77 4.84 -21.35 -13.89
N GLU A 78 4.73 -21.99 -15.05
CA GLU A 78 3.43 -22.51 -15.53
C GLU A 78 2.79 -23.47 -14.52
N THR A 79 3.54 -24.45 -14.00
CA THR A 79 3.06 -25.42 -13.02
C THR A 79 2.54 -24.73 -11.76
N GLN A 80 3.28 -23.72 -11.30
CA GLN A 80 2.92 -22.90 -10.14
C GLN A 80 1.68 -22.04 -10.40
N TYR A 81 1.53 -21.48 -11.61
CA TYR A 81 0.32 -20.77 -12.00
C TYR A 81 -0.91 -21.70 -12.05
N ARG A 82 -0.77 -22.91 -12.62
CA ARG A 82 -1.85 -23.93 -12.58
C ARG A 82 -2.24 -24.29 -11.15
N HIS A 83 -1.27 -24.44 -10.26
CA HIS A 83 -1.51 -24.64 -8.83
C HIS A 83 -2.27 -23.45 -8.22
N ALA A 84 -1.87 -22.21 -8.51
CA ALA A 84 -2.55 -21.01 -8.04
C ALA A 84 -4.03 -20.96 -8.50
N LEU A 85 -4.30 -21.28 -9.78
CA LEU A 85 -5.68 -21.39 -10.28
C LEU A 85 -6.49 -22.42 -9.48
N SER A 86 -5.92 -23.58 -9.17
CA SER A 86 -6.58 -24.58 -8.33
C SER A 86 -6.78 -24.10 -6.89
N PHE A 87 -5.79 -23.42 -6.32
CA PHE A 87 -5.83 -22.91 -4.95
C PHE A 87 -6.94 -21.86 -4.75
N PHE A 88 -7.12 -20.93 -5.68
CA PHE A 88 -8.13 -19.89 -5.56
C PHE A 88 -9.54 -20.30 -6.03
N LYS A 89 -9.71 -21.43 -6.72
CA LYS A 89 -11.03 -21.97 -7.13
C LYS A 89 -11.98 -22.23 -5.94
N GLN A 90 -11.47 -22.31 -4.73
CA GLN A 90 -12.26 -22.49 -3.52
C GLN A 90 -13.03 -21.24 -3.07
N LEU A 91 -12.74 -20.07 -3.67
CA LEU A 91 -13.46 -18.82 -3.40
C LEU A 91 -14.78 -18.79 -4.19
N PRO A 92 -15.91 -18.43 -3.56
CA PRO A 92 -17.20 -18.38 -4.24
C PRO A 92 -17.36 -17.18 -5.19
N GLN A 93 -16.52 -16.16 -5.06
CA GLN A 93 -16.53 -14.96 -5.92
C GLN A 93 -15.92 -15.24 -7.30
N ARG A 94 -16.10 -14.31 -8.24
CA ARG A 94 -15.37 -14.35 -9.50
C ARG A 94 -13.90 -14.04 -9.25
N VAL A 95 -13.03 -15.05 -9.36
CA VAL A 95 -11.59 -14.87 -9.19
C VAL A 95 -10.89 -14.78 -10.54
N ASN A 96 -10.01 -13.79 -10.67
CA ASN A 96 -9.14 -13.63 -11.83
C ASN A 96 -7.68 -13.59 -11.39
N VAL A 97 -6.88 -14.56 -11.84
CA VAL A 97 -5.45 -14.67 -11.51
C VAL A 97 -4.61 -14.18 -12.68
N LEU A 98 -3.93 -13.05 -12.50
CA LEU A 98 -3.01 -12.47 -13.47
C LEU A 98 -1.65 -13.13 -13.31
N TRP A 99 -1.21 -13.90 -14.31
CA TRP A 99 0.14 -14.43 -14.34
C TRP A 99 1.10 -13.40 -14.92
N ASN A 100 1.65 -12.53 -14.08
CA ASN A 100 2.47 -11.38 -14.53
C ASN A 100 3.73 -11.81 -15.29
N ASP A 101 4.26 -12.99 -14.97
CA ASP A 101 5.40 -13.62 -15.65
C ASP A 101 4.99 -14.56 -16.80
N GLY A 102 3.70 -14.71 -17.06
CA GLY A 102 3.15 -15.51 -18.13
C GLY A 102 3.43 -14.95 -19.51
N PRO A 103 3.39 -15.79 -20.56
CA PRO A 103 3.73 -15.37 -21.92
C PRO A 103 2.82 -14.24 -22.44
N ARG A 104 1.51 -14.27 -22.10
CA ARG A 104 0.56 -13.25 -22.56
C ARG A 104 0.76 -11.90 -21.89
N LEU A 105 0.91 -11.86 -20.56
CA LEU A 105 1.19 -10.60 -19.85
C LEU A 105 2.59 -10.05 -20.15
N LYS A 106 3.59 -10.91 -20.41
CA LYS A 106 4.91 -10.47 -20.92
C LYS A 106 4.81 -9.84 -22.32
N ALA A 107 3.96 -10.37 -23.20
CA ALA A 107 3.73 -9.77 -24.52
C ALA A 107 3.06 -8.39 -24.40
N ILE A 108 2.07 -8.26 -23.52
CA ILE A 108 1.44 -6.96 -23.20
C ILE A 108 2.47 -5.99 -22.61
N HIS A 109 3.29 -6.45 -21.67
CA HIS A 109 4.35 -5.64 -21.07
C HIS A 109 5.33 -5.11 -22.11
N LYS A 110 5.74 -5.96 -23.07
CA LYS A 110 6.59 -5.54 -24.20
C LYS A 110 5.91 -4.45 -25.04
N GLN A 111 4.64 -4.63 -25.39
CA GLN A 111 3.87 -3.63 -26.15
C GLN A 111 3.79 -2.29 -25.41
N LEU A 112 3.58 -2.32 -24.09
CA LEU A 112 3.58 -1.12 -23.24
C LEU A 112 4.97 -0.47 -23.16
N GLY A 113 6.03 -1.28 -23.17
CA GLY A 113 7.42 -0.83 -23.17
C GLY A 113 7.80 -0.10 -24.46
N GLU A 114 7.38 -0.64 -25.61
CA GLU A 114 7.54 0.01 -26.93
C GLU A 114 6.85 1.37 -27.00
N ALA A 115 5.72 1.53 -26.29
CA ALA A 115 5.01 2.79 -26.15
C ALA A 115 5.54 3.72 -25.03
N GLY A 116 6.59 3.31 -24.30
CA GLY A 116 7.19 4.11 -23.23
C GLY A 116 6.28 4.31 -22.01
N VAL A 117 5.32 3.40 -21.79
CA VAL A 117 4.35 3.47 -20.68
C VAL A 117 4.35 2.26 -19.76
N ALA A 118 5.24 1.28 -19.99
CA ALA A 118 5.39 0.14 -19.08
C ALA A 118 6.11 0.53 -17.77
N PRO A 119 5.73 -0.06 -16.63
CA PRO A 119 6.54 -0.04 -15.42
C PRO A 119 7.93 -0.65 -15.69
N THR A 120 9.00 0.03 -15.32
CA THR A 120 10.38 -0.48 -15.54
C THR A 120 10.91 -1.29 -14.37
N GLU A 121 10.45 -0.99 -13.15
CA GLU A 121 10.88 -1.67 -11.93
C GLU A 121 10.00 -2.90 -11.63
N LEU A 122 10.63 -3.96 -11.14
CA LEU A 122 9.95 -5.15 -10.64
C LEU A 122 9.57 -4.96 -9.17
N GLY A 123 8.44 -5.52 -8.76
CA GLY A 123 8.01 -5.53 -7.36
C GLY A 123 6.50 -5.30 -7.21
N LYS A 124 6.08 -5.14 -5.95
CA LYS A 124 4.68 -4.98 -5.54
C LYS A 124 3.99 -3.84 -6.29
N GLY A 125 4.65 -2.69 -6.48
CA GLY A 125 4.07 -1.55 -7.21
C GLY A 125 3.66 -1.90 -8.64
N ARG A 126 4.52 -2.61 -9.39
CA ARG A 126 4.20 -3.11 -10.73
C ARG A 126 3.03 -4.09 -10.72
N ASN A 127 3.02 -5.01 -9.77
CA ASN A 127 1.96 -6.00 -9.63
C ASN A 127 0.60 -5.35 -9.39
N VAL A 128 0.53 -4.45 -8.39
CA VAL A 128 -0.65 -3.66 -8.08
C VAL A 128 -1.11 -2.85 -9.30
N TRP A 129 -0.17 -2.25 -10.04
CA TRP A 129 -0.49 -1.48 -11.24
C TRP A 129 -1.17 -2.33 -12.33
N TYR A 130 -0.69 -3.55 -12.58
CA TYR A 130 -1.33 -4.48 -13.51
C TYR A 130 -2.71 -4.93 -13.02
N CYS A 131 -2.85 -5.21 -11.73
CA CYS A 131 -4.14 -5.53 -11.13
C CYS A 131 -5.14 -4.39 -11.32
N MET A 132 -4.76 -3.15 -11.05
CA MET A 132 -5.61 -1.98 -11.27
C MET A 132 -6.03 -1.84 -12.73
N GLY A 133 -5.11 -2.08 -13.67
CA GLY A 133 -5.44 -2.09 -15.10
C GLY A 133 -6.48 -3.14 -15.45
N TYR A 134 -6.32 -4.36 -14.94
CA TYR A 134 -7.26 -5.44 -15.17
C TYR A 134 -8.63 -5.14 -14.53
N THR A 135 -8.64 -4.65 -13.28
CA THR A 135 -9.88 -4.25 -12.60
C THR A 135 -10.59 -3.11 -13.35
N LEU A 136 -9.85 -2.15 -13.91
CA LEU A 136 -10.39 -1.10 -14.77
C LEU A 136 -10.99 -1.65 -16.09
N ALA A 137 -10.60 -2.84 -16.55
CA ALA A 137 -11.19 -3.47 -17.73
C ALA A 137 -12.62 -3.98 -17.49
N ASN A 138 -13.04 -4.10 -16.22
CA ASN A 138 -14.44 -4.30 -15.87
C ASN A 138 -15.10 -2.94 -15.57
N PRO A 139 -16.01 -2.42 -16.42
CA PRO A 139 -16.62 -1.11 -16.22
C PRO A 139 -17.57 -1.06 -15.01
N ASP A 140 -18.06 -2.20 -14.54
CA ASP A 140 -19.10 -2.26 -13.49
C ASP A 140 -18.53 -2.09 -12.08
N ILE A 141 -17.21 -2.28 -11.90
CA ILE A 141 -16.56 -2.15 -10.59
C ILE A 141 -16.38 -0.67 -10.21
N GLU A 142 -16.98 -0.28 -9.09
CA GLU A 142 -17.02 1.09 -8.58
C GLU A 142 -16.13 1.31 -7.35
N ALA A 143 -16.01 0.32 -6.47
CA ALA A 143 -15.20 0.39 -5.26
C ALA A 143 -14.20 -0.77 -5.21
N VAL A 144 -12.94 -0.47 -4.89
CA VAL A 144 -11.85 -1.45 -4.89
C VAL A 144 -11.10 -1.36 -3.58
N ALA A 145 -10.92 -2.50 -2.90
CA ALA A 145 -9.99 -2.63 -1.77
C ALA A 145 -8.71 -3.35 -2.21
N LEU A 146 -7.62 -3.09 -1.50
CA LEU A 146 -6.34 -3.77 -1.66
C LEU A 146 -5.85 -4.24 -0.30
N HIS A 147 -5.45 -5.50 -0.21
CA HIS A 147 -4.87 -6.11 0.98
C HIS A 147 -3.59 -6.87 0.62
N ASP A 148 -2.64 -6.90 1.56
CA ASP A 148 -1.47 -7.76 1.44
C ASP A 148 -1.82 -9.24 1.66
N CYS A 149 -1.07 -10.12 1.01
CA CYS A 149 -1.26 -11.58 1.10
C CYS A 149 -0.48 -12.23 2.25
N ASP A 150 0.22 -11.44 3.08
CA ASP A 150 1.09 -11.93 4.16
C ASP A 150 0.58 -11.58 5.57
N ILE A 151 -0.69 -11.17 5.68
CA ILE A 151 -1.37 -10.81 6.92
C ILE A 151 -1.69 -12.08 7.70
N LYS A 152 -1.05 -12.26 8.86
CA LYS A 152 -1.24 -13.47 9.69
C LYS A 152 -2.49 -13.41 10.54
N THR A 153 -2.88 -12.21 10.98
CA THR A 153 -4.04 -11.97 11.85
C THR A 153 -5.26 -11.52 11.05
N TYR A 154 -5.37 -11.94 9.78
CA TYR A 154 -6.42 -11.47 8.89
C TYR A 154 -7.80 -11.87 9.43
N ASP A 155 -8.69 -10.89 9.51
CA ASP A 155 -10.09 -11.10 9.86
C ASP A 155 -10.93 -10.39 8.80
N ARG A 156 -12.03 -11.01 8.34
CA ARG A 156 -12.85 -10.42 7.28
C ARG A 156 -13.44 -9.04 7.63
N SER A 157 -13.51 -8.66 8.92
CA SER A 157 -13.86 -7.30 9.33
C SER A 157 -12.85 -6.24 8.88
N MET A 158 -11.58 -6.61 8.66
CA MET A 158 -10.58 -5.69 8.12
C MET A 158 -11.02 -5.18 6.75
N LEU A 159 -11.42 -6.10 5.85
CA LEU A 159 -11.92 -5.77 4.53
C LEU A 159 -13.22 -4.96 4.61
N ALA A 160 -14.18 -5.42 5.42
CA ALA A 160 -15.47 -4.76 5.56
C ALA A 160 -15.29 -3.30 6.00
N LYS A 161 -14.47 -3.05 7.04
CA LYS A 161 -14.18 -1.69 7.53
C LYS A 161 -13.38 -0.87 6.52
N LEU A 162 -12.44 -1.48 5.80
CA LEU A 162 -11.60 -0.78 4.84
C LEU A 162 -12.40 -0.26 3.64
N ILE A 163 -13.27 -1.08 3.06
CA ILE A 163 -14.01 -0.74 1.84
C ILE A 163 -15.27 0.10 2.12
N TYR A 164 -15.83 0.00 3.32
CA TYR A 164 -17.06 0.69 3.70
C TYR A 164 -17.09 2.19 3.36
N PRO A 165 -16.05 3.01 3.62
CA PRO A 165 -16.12 4.44 3.39
C PRO A 165 -16.26 4.82 1.91
N VAL A 166 -15.71 4.01 1.01
CA VAL A 166 -15.77 4.22 -0.44
C VAL A 166 -16.98 3.52 -1.08
N ALA A 167 -17.43 2.41 -0.49
CA ALA A 167 -18.62 1.67 -0.93
C ALA A 167 -19.93 2.35 -0.52
N ASN A 168 -19.99 3.01 0.64
CA ASN A 168 -21.22 3.64 1.12
C ASN A 168 -21.67 4.80 0.20
N PRO A 169 -22.85 4.71 -0.47
CA PRO A 169 -23.33 5.71 -1.42
C PRO A 169 -23.44 7.12 -0.85
N SER A 170 -23.79 7.23 0.44
CA SER A 170 -23.98 8.47 1.17
C SER A 170 -22.67 9.13 1.61
N PHE A 171 -21.54 8.41 1.54
CA PHE A 171 -20.24 8.95 1.93
C PHE A 171 -19.56 9.64 0.73
N ARG A 172 -18.77 10.67 1.04
CA ARG A 172 -18.05 11.50 0.05
C ARG A 172 -16.63 11.00 -0.29
N PHE A 173 -16.18 9.92 0.34
CA PHE A 173 -14.78 9.50 0.27
C PHE A 173 -14.47 8.81 -1.05
N GLN A 174 -13.33 9.21 -1.65
CA GLN A 174 -12.74 8.59 -2.83
C GLN A 174 -11.62 7.62 -2.47
N PHE A 175 -11.03 7.76 -1.28
CA PHE A 175 -9.92 6.96 -0.79
C PHE A 175 -10.03 6.76 0.72
N SER A 176 -9.72 5.55 1.18
CA SER A 176 -9.65 5.17 2.59
C SER A 176 -8.36 4.40 2.87
N LYS A 177 -7.58 4.84 3.85
CA LYS A 177 -6.36 4.15 4.32
C LYS A 177 -6.66 3.36 5.59
N GLY A 178 -6.25 2.10 5.66
CA GLY A 178 -6.33 1.33 6.90
C GLY A 178 -5.33 1.83 7.94
N PHE A 179 -5.73 1.81 9.21
CA PHE A 179 -4.82 1.93 10.33
C PHE A 179 -5.13 0.91 11.43
N TYR A 180 -4.11 0.56 12.20
CA TYR A 180 -4.13 -0.53 13.18
C TYR A 180 -2.89 -0.46 14.08
N ALA A 181 -2.99 -0.95 15.31
CA ALA A 181 -1.79 -1.14 16.13
C ALA A 181 -0.98 -2.33 15.60
N ARG A 182 0.34 -2.15 15.46
CA ARG A 182 1.24 -3.21 15.01
C ARG A 182 1.93 -3.82 16.22
N VAL A 183 1.55 -5.04 16.58
CA VAL A 183 2.14 -5.79 17.68
C VAL A 183 2.41 -7.21 17.20
N GLY A 184 3.63 -7.69 17.41
CA GLY A 184 4.02 -9.06 17.08
C GLY A 184 5.17 -9.49 17.98
N ASN A 185 5.19 -10.76 18.39
CA ASN A 185 6.18 -11.29 19.35
C ASN A 185 6.33 -10.42 20.61
N GLU A 186 5.20 -9.96 21.18
CA GLU A 186 5.15 -9.14 22.41
C GLU A 186 5.93 -7.80 22.32
N THR A 187 6.19 -7.30 21.11
CA THR A 187 6.88 -6.02 20.87
C THR A 187 6.15 -5.13 19.86
N LEU A 188 6.48 -3.83 19.86
CA LEU A 188 5.93 -2.83 18.94
C LEU A 188 6.50 -2.98 17.54
N GLY A 189 5.64 -3.28 16.57
CA GLY A 189 5.97 -3.34 15.16
C GLY A 189 6.04 -1.96 14.48
N GLY A 190 6.12 -1.95 13.15
CA GLY A 190 6.03 -0.71 12.37
C GLY A 190 7.25 0.20 12.44
N ARG A 191 8.45 -0.36 12.65
CA ARG A 191 9.73 0.36 12.78
C ARG A 191 9.94 1.46 11.75
N VAL A 192 9.64 1.24 10.47
CA VAL A 192 9.79 2.28 9.44
C VAL A 192 8.80 3.43 9.63
N SER A 193 7.54 3.15 9.97
CA SER A 193 6.59 4.22 10.31
C SER A 193 7.02 4.98 11.57
N ARG A 194 7.33 4.25 12.65
CA ARG A 194 7.64 4.78 13.99
C ARG A 194 8.96 5.55 14.04
N LEU A 195 10.01 4.97 13.47
CA LEU A 195 11.40 5.42 13.61
C LEU A 195 11.92 6.18 12.39
N LEU A 196 11.32 6.04 11.20
CA LEU A 196 11.71 6.82 10.02
C LEU A 196 10.66 7.87 9.67
N VAL A 197 9.47 7.46 9.22
CA VAL A 197 8.53 8.36 8.55
C VAL A 197 8.02 9.45 9.48
N THR A 198 7.48 9.09 10.65
CA THR A 198 6.96 10.08 11.61
C THR A 198 8.04 11.08 12.05
N PRO A 199 9.21 10.66 12.55
CA PRO A 199 10.26 11.62 12.93
C PRO A 199 10.80 12.42 11.75
N LEU A 200 10.94 11.84 10.56
CA LEU A 200 11.42 12.54 9.37
C LEU A 200 10.44 13.61 8.89
N VAL A 201 9.15 13.29 8.81
CA VAL A 201 8.10 14.26 8.44
C VAL A 201 8.09 15.42 9.44
N ARG A 202 8.16 15.14 10.74
CA ARG A 202 8.23 16.18 11.78
C ARG A 202 9.51 17.00 11.73
N ALA A 203 10.65 16.37 11.47
CA ALA A 203 11.93 17.06 11.30
C ALA A 203 11.95 17.98 10.06
N LEU A 204 11.33 17.53 8.96
CA LEU A 204 11.14 18.34 7.76
C LEU A 204 10.19 19.51 8.04
N LYS A 205 9.07 19.31 8.76
CA LYS A 205 8.16 20.38 9.17
C LYS A 205 8.88 21.45 10.00
N HIS A 206 9.74 21.03 10.93
CA HIS A 206 10.53 21.95 11.74
C HIS A 206 11.57 22.69 10.91
N SER A 207 12.35 21.97 10.11
CA SER A 207 13.46 22.52 9.31
C SER A 207 12.98 23.43 8.18
N LEU A 208 11.78 23.20 7.66
CA LEU A 208 11.16 23.97 6.57
C LEU A 208 10.04 24.90 7.06
N SER A 209 10.00 25.20 8.37
CA SER A 209 8.90 25.93 9.04
C SER A 209 8.61 27.33 8.48
N ALA A 210 9.54 27.94 7.76
CA ALA A 210 9.34 29.22 7.08
C ALA A 210 8.23 29.15 6.01
N SER A 211 7.85 27.95 5.55
CA SER A 211 6.79 27.73 4.57
C SER A 211 5.79 26.69 5.09
N HIS A 212 4.49 26.96 4.95
CA HIS A 212 3.48 25.96 5.25
C HIS A 212 3.44 24.91 4.14
N HIS A 213 3.92 23.71 4.44
CA HIS A 213 3.87 22.57 3.52
C HIS A 213 2.63 21.72 3.79
N GLU A 214 1.60 21.88 2.95
CA GLU A 214 0.36 21.08 3.02
C GLU A 214 0.68 19.58 2.97
N TYR A 215 1.63 19.19 2.11
CA TYR A 215 2.09 17.81 1.99
C TYR A 215 2.56 17.18 3.31
N LEU A 216 3.41 17.89 4.05
CA LEU A 216 3.93 17.38 5.33
C LEU A 216 2.83 17.35 6.39
N THR A 217 1.93 18.33 6.39
CA THR A 217 0.78 18.35 7.30
C THR A 217 -0.18 17.19 7.00
N PHE A 218 -0.40 16.90 5.72
CA PHE A 218 -1.23 15.80 5.26
C PHE A 218 -0.64 14.44 5.65
N LEU A 219 0.66 14.20 5.40
CA LEU A 219 1.31 12.95 5.81
C LEU A 219 1.31 12.76 7.33
N ASP A 220 1.60 13.80 8.09
CA ASP A 220 1.59 13.78 9.57
C ASP A 220 0.17 13.59 10.15
N SER A 221 -0.89 13.73 9.32
CA SER A 221 -2.28 13.44 9.73
C SER A 221 -2.61 11.94 9.71
N PHE A 222 -1.83 11.10 9.00
CA PHE A 222 -2.06 9.65 8.97
C PHE A 222 -1.39 8.97 10.16
N ARG A 223 -2.11 8.08 10.83
CA ARG A 223 -1.55 7.25 11.91
C ARG A 223 -0.53 6.24 11.35
N TYR A 224 -0.81 5.66 10.18
CA TYR A 224 0.03 4.66 9.51
C TYR A 224 0.14 4.95 8.01
N PRO A 225 0.95 5.93 7.59
CA PRO A 225 1.07 6.31 6.17
C PRO A 225 1.58 5.16 5.28
N LEU A 226 2.34 4.22 5.87
CA LEU A 226 2.89 3.03 5.20
C LEU A 226 2.00 1.79 5.27
N ALA A 227 0.73 1.89 5.71
CA ALA A 227 -0.16 0.73 5.69
C ALA A 227 -0.37 0.24 4.25
N GLY A 228 -0.26 -1.07 4.00
CA GLY A 228 -0.52 -1.67 2.69
C GLY A 228 -2.00 -1.62 2.31
N GLU A 229 -2.86 -1.58 3.32
CA GLU A 229 -4.31 -1.71 3.19
C GLU A 229 -4.94 -0.35 2.87
N PHE A 230 -5.53 -0.25 1.68
CA PHE A 230 -6.33 0.91 1.29
C PHE A 230 -7.48 0.50 0.37
N SER A 231 -8.50 1.34 0.31
CA SER A 231 -9.58 1.23 -0.65
C SER A 231 -9.80 2.54 -1.38
N MET A 232 -10.33 2.47 -2.58
CA MET A 232 -10.60 3.65 -3.40
C MET A 232 -11.76 3.42 -4.35
N ARG A 233 -12.31 4.52 -4.87
CA ARG A 233 -13.24 4.43 -6.00
C ARG A 233 -12.51 4.26 -7.32
N ARG A 234 -13.23 3.74 -8.30
CA ARG A 234 -12.77 3.56 -9.68
C ARG A 234 -12.09 4.80 -10.26
N ASP A 235 -12.66 5.98 -10.06
CA ASP A 235 -12.11 7.24 -10.57
C ASP A 235 -10.71 7.52 -10.00
N ALA A 236 -10.53 7.32 -8.69
CA ALA A 236 -9.25 7.49 -8.04
C ALA A 236 -8.22 6.49 -8.56
N MET A 237 -8.61 5.23 -8.76
CA MET A 237 -7.76 4.17 -9.32
C MET A 237 -7.29 4.51 -10.74
N LYS A 238 -8.14 5.13 -11.56
CA LYS A 238 -7.83 5.48 -12.96
C LYS A 238 -6.78 6.60 -13.09
N GLU A 239 -6.75 7.52 -12.14
CA GLU A 239 -5.86 8.70 -12.12
C GLU A 239 -4.59 8.50 -11.29
N LEU A 240 -4.55 7.44 -10.48
CA LEU A 240 -3.44 7.15 -9.59
C LEU A 240 -2.17 6.77 -10.36
N ARG A 241 -1.07 7.47 -10.08
CA ARG A 241 0.28 7.05 -10.46
C ARG A 241 0.86 6.21 -9.33
N ILE A 242 1.36 5.02 -9.66
CA ILE A 242 1.97 4.13 -8.68
C ILE A 242 3.50 4.28 -8.76
N PRO A 243 4.21 4.55 -7.65
CA PRO A 243 5.66 4.39 -7.58
C PRO A 243 6.08 2.95 -7.89
N GLY A 244 7.18 2.78 -8.64
CA GLY A 244 7.76 1.47 -8.92
C GLY A 244 8.48 0.82 -7.73
N ASP A 245 8.84 1.62 -6.72
CA ASP A 245 9.70 1.25 -5.59
C ASP A 245 8.93 1.05 -4.27
N TRP A 246 9.67 0.90 -3.17
CA TRP A 246 9.13 0.82 -1.79
C TRP A 246 8.45 2.11 -1.31
N GLY A 247 8.39 3.14 -2.17
CA GLY A 247 7.61 4.35 -1.94
C GLY A 247 6.12 4.20 -2.26
N LEU A 248 5.64 3.03 -2.69
CA LEU A 248 4.23 2.79 -3.08
C LEU A 248 3.24 3.47 -2.14
N GLU A 249 3.28 3.14 -0.85
CA GLU A 249 2.27 3.59 0.10
C GLU A 249 2.29 5.10 0.32
N VAL A 250 3.49 5.72 0.38
CA VAL A 250 3.64 7.19 0.50
C VAL A 250 3.27 7.89 -0.81
N GLY A 251 3.70 7.35 -1.94
CA GLY A 251 3.42 7.93 -3.26
C GLY A 251 1.94 7.86 -3.62
N VAL A 252 1.22 6.82 -3.18
CA VAL A 252 -0.25 6.79 -3.28
C VAL A 252 -0.86 7.96 -2.51
N LEU A 253 -0.43 8.21 -1.27
CA LEU A 253 -0.92 9.35 -0.49
C LEU A 253 -0.60 10.69 -1.17
N VAL A 254 0.60 10.84 -1.74
CA VAL A 254 1.01 12.03 -2.52
C VAL A 254 0.06 12.27 -3.68
N GLU A 255 -0.24 11.24 -4.47
CA GLU A 255 -1.12 11.34 -5.63
C GLU A 255 -2.58 11.58 -5.23
N MET A 256 -3.01 11.04 -4.09
CA MET A 256 -4.34 11.35 -3.55
C MET A 256 -4.46 12.82 -3.14
N LEU A 257 -3.45 13.39 -2.47
CA LEU A 257 -3.44 14.81 -2.13
C LEU A 257 -3.43 15.70 -3.40
N ARG A 258 -2.74 15.27 -4.45
CA ARG A 258 -2.67 15.99 -5.72
C ARG A 258 -4.01 16.02 -6.45
N ASN A 259 -4.75 14.90 -6.45
CA ASN A 259 -5.94 14.73 -7.28
C ASN A 259 -7.24 15.04 -6.53
N TYR A 260 -7.23 14.99 -5.19
CA TYR A 260 -8.43 15.14 -4.37
C TYR A 260 -8.23 16.07 -3.18
N SER A 261 -9.27 16.83 -2.85
CA SER A 261 -9.36 17.52 -1.57
C SER A 261 -9.27 16.50 -0.42
N THR A 262 -8.54 16.86 0.64
CA THR A 262 -8.44 16.07 1.88
C THR A 262 -9.79 15.70 2.49
N ARG A 263 -10.86 16.47 2.23
CA ARG A 263 -12.24 16.14 2.64
C ARG A 263 -12.78 14.85 2.01
N ARG A 264 -12.21 14.39 0.89
CA ARG A 264 -12.55 13.15 0.18
C ARG A 264 -11.62 11.99 0.53
N ILE A 265 -10.70 12.19 1.47
CA ILE A 265 -9.71 11.20 1.90
C ILE A 265 -9.98 10.90 3.38
N CYS A 266 -10.03 9.62 3.74
CA CYS A 266 -10.11 9.20 5.13
C CYS A 266 -9.07 8.14 5.48
N GLN A 267 -8.93 7.91 6.77
CA GLN A 267 -8.33 6.72 7.33
C GLN A 267 -9.34 6.01 8.23
N VAL A 268 -9.29 4.69 8.30
CA VAL A 268 -10.23 3.87 9.06
C VAL A 268 -9.50 2.82 9.88
N GLU A 269 -9.94 2.64 11.12
CA GLU A 269 -9.43 1.60 12.01
C GLU A 269 -9.92 0.25 11.51
N ILE A 270 -9.01 -0.63 11.08
CA ILE A 270 -9.40 -1.93 10.52
C ILE A 270 -9.15 -3.09 11.46
N ALA A 271 -8.23 -2.94 12.41
CA ALA A 271 -7.86 -4.01 13.34
C ALA A 271 -7.32 -3.46 14.67
N ASP A 272 -7.59 -4.21 15.74
CA ASP A 272 -7.03 -3.94 17.07
C ASP A 272 -5.53 -4.27 17.06
N ILE A 273 -5.17 -5.49 16.64
CA ILE A 273 -3.79 -5.97 16.49
C ILE A 273 -3.57 -6.46 15.07
N TYR A 274 -2.44 -6.06 14.49
CA TYR A 274 -2.01 -6.46 13.16
C TYR A 274 -0.61 -7.05 13.17
N ASP A 275 -0.48 -8.31 12.73
CA ASP A 275 0.81 -8.95 12.45
C ASP A 275 0.91 -9.47 11.00
N HIS A 276 2.11 -9.36 10.45
CA HIS A 276 2.43 -9.82 9.09
C HIS A 276 3.88 -10.29 9.00
N LYS A 277 4.42 -10.54 7.80
CA LYS A 277 5.81 -10.96 7.63
C LYS A 277 6.79 -9.86 8.02
N HIS A 278 7.75 -10.16 8.90
CA HIS A 278 8.74 -9.17 9.35
C HIS A 278 9.94 -9.11 8.40
N GLN A 279 10.36 -7.88 8.06
CA GLN A 279 11.58 -7.62 7.29
C GLN A 279 12.80 -7.49 8.20
N GLN A 280 13.96 -7.90 7.71
CA GLN A 280 15.24 -7.74 8.40
C GLN A 280 15.76 -6.30 8.27
N VAL A 281 16.49 -5.82 9.28
CA VAL A 281 17.03 -4.45 9.35
C VAL A 281 18.11 -4.21 8.28
N SER A 282 18.85 -5.25 7.87
CA SER A 282 19.89 -5.21 6.83
C SER A 282 20.93 -4.10 7.04
N LYS A 283 21.59 -4.09 8.21
CA LYS A 283 22.60 -3.07 8.60
C LYS A 283 23.76 -2.97 7.60
N ASP A 284 24.26 -4.11 7.11
CA ASP A 284 25.43 -4.16 6.21
C ASP A 284 25.05 -4.23 4.72
N ASN A 285 23.76 -4.05 4.38
CA ASN A 285 23.28 -4.18 3.01
C ASN A 285 22.23 -3.12 2.67
N ASP A 286 22.70 -2.02 2.07
CA ASP A 286 21.86 -0.92 1.58
C ASP A 286 20.89 -1.31 0.46
N GLN A 287 21.04 -2.50 -0.13
CA GLN A 287 20.16 -3.02 -1.18
C GLN A 287 19.07 -3.96 -0.63
N GLY A 288 19.07 -4.25 0.68
CA GLY A 288 18.15 -5.17 1.33
C GLY A 288 17.36 -4.54 2.48
N GLY A 289 16.22 -5.18 2.79
CA GLY A 289 15.49 -4.96 4.05
C GLY A 289 15.08 -3.50 4.32
N LEU A 290 15.16 -3.11 5.59
CA LEU A 290 14.76 -1.78 6.04
C LEU A 290 15.70 -0.66 5.55
N SER A 291 16.98 -0.96 5.32
CA SER A 291 17.94 0.04 4.82
C SER A 291 17.51 0.59 3.47
N ARG A 292 17.28 -0.29 2.48
CA ARG A 292 16.78 0.10 1.15
C ARG A 292 15.47 0.87 1.23
N MET A 293 14.51 0.36 2.00
CA MET A 293 13.20 0.98 2.19
C MET A 293 13.34 2.42 2.71
N SER A 294 14.25 2.65 3.67
CA SER A 294 14.45 3.99 4.23
C SER A 294 15.03 4.99 3.22
N ILE A 295 15.95 4.54 2.36
CA ILE A 295 16.52 5.37 1.29
C ILE A 295 15.45 5.71 0.25
N ASP A 296 14.67 4.73 -0.18
CA ASP A 296 13.61 4.90 -1.19
C ASP A 296 12.51 5.85 -0.71
N ILE A 297 12.00 5.66 0.51
CA ILE A 297 11.00 6.55 1.12
C ILE A 297 11.56 7.98 1.25
N SER A 298 12.80 8.14 1.73
CA SER A 298 13.39 9.46 1.92
C SER A 298 13.57 10.20 0.60
N LYS A 299 14.05 9.52 -0.46
CA LYS A 299 14.11 10.08 -1.82
C LYS A 299 12.72 10.50 -2.31
N ALA A 300 11.69 9.70 -2.07
CA ALA A 300 10.32 10.03 -2.48
C ALA A 300 9.82 11.32 -1.79
N LEU A 301 10.06 11.47 -0.48
CA LEU A 301 9.72 12.68 0.27
C LEU A 301 10.46 13.91 -0.28
N PHE A 302 11.79 13.80 -0.50
CA PHE A 302 12.60 14.92 -1.01
C PHE A 302 12.17 15.33 -2.41
N ARG A 303 11.93 14.37 -3.31
CA ARG A 303 11.42 14.65 -4.66
C ARG A 303 10.07 15.37 -4.62
N LYS A 304 9.14 14.92 -3.78
CA LYS A 304 7.84 15.58 -3.65
C LYS A 304 7.99 17.01 -3.14
N LEU A 305 8.78 17.22 -2.09
CA LEU A 305 9.05 18.58 -1.58
C LEU A 305 9.71 19.47 -2.63
N ALA A 306 10.63 18.93 -3.43
CA ALA A 306 11.26 19.68 -4.52
C ALA A 306 10.26 20.07 -5.62
N THR A 307 9.29 19.20 -5.96
CA THR A 307 8.20 19.57 -6.88
C THR A 307 7.27 20.65 -6.32
N ASP A 308 7.24 20.83 -4.99
CA ASP A 308 6.50 21.90 -4.30
C ASP A 308 7.38 23.15 -4.06
N GLY A 309 8.57 23.22 -4.67
CA GLY A 309 9.46 24.39 -4.65
C GLY A 309 10.51 24.39 -3.54
N VAL A 310 10.67 23.32 -2.77
CA VAL A 310 11.73 23.21 -1.75
C VAL A 310 13.07 22.96 -2.42
N THR A 311 14.04 23.84 -2.16
CA THR A 311 15.43 23.63 -2.58
C THR A 311 16.23 22.93 -1.49
N PHE A 312 16.89 21.83 -1.83
CA PHE A 312 17.77 21.10 -0.92
C PHE A 312 19.25 21.38 -1.21
N SER A 313 20.07 21.39 -0.16
CA SER A 313 21.53 21.44 -0.23
C SER A 313 22.15 20.37 0.67
N GLN A 314 23.46 20.14 0.53
CA GLN A 314 24.17 19.20 1.39
C GLN A 314 24.11 19.60 2.87
N GLU A 315 24.25 20.89 3.16
CA GLU A 315 24.11 21.46 4.52
C GLU A 315 22.68 21.30 5.02
N GLY A 316 21.68 21.53 4.16
CA GLY A 316 20.27 21.30 4.49
C GLY A 316 20.00 19.86 4.93
N PHE A 317 20.55 18.87 4.22
CA PHE A 317 20.43 17.47 4.63
C PHE A 317 21.13 17.15 5.96
N ARG A 318 22.27 17.79 6.25
CA ARG A 318 22.92 17.66 7.57
C ARG A 318 22.05 18.20 8.70
N THR A 319 21.39 19.35 8.49
CA THR A 319 20.43 19.91 9.45
C THR A 319 19.19 19.04 9.61
N ILE A 320 18.64 18.50 8.52
CA ILE A 320 17.51 17.56 8.56
C ILE A 320 17.90 16.30 9.34
N LYS A 321 19.08 15.72 9.09
CA LYS A 321 19.59 14.56 9.84
C LYS A 321 19.67 14.84 11.34
N ALA A 322 20.25 15.97 11.74
CA ALA A 322 20.38 16.33 13.15
C ALA A 322 19.02 16.52 13.83
N THR A 323 18.09 17.19 13.13
CA THR A 323 16.72 17.40 13.63
C THR A 323 15.96 16.07 13.73
N TYR A 324 16.06 15.23 12.71
CA TYR A 324 15.49 13.88 12.67
C TYR A 324 15.95 13.04 13.85
N LEU A 325 17.27 13.00 14.11
CA LEU A 325 17.83 12.21 15.20
C LEU A 325 17.23 12.62 16.55
N ARG A 326 17.14 13.93 16.80
CA ARG A 326 16.51 14.46 18.02
C ARG A 326 15.05 14.04 18.15
N VAL A 327 14.24 14.26 17.10
CA VAL A 327 12.81 13.90 17.12
C VAL A 327 12.61 12.40 17.27
N ALA A 328 13.44 11.58 16.64
CA ALA A 328 13.35 10.13 16.71
C ALA A 328 13.66 9.62 18.13
N LEU A 329 14.69 10.16 18.80
CA LEU A 329 15.01 9.80 20.19
C LEU A 329 13.88 10.20 21.17
N ASP A 330 13.31 11.39 21.02
CA ASP A 330 12.15 11.83 21.84
C ASP A 330 10.94 10.88 21.64
N LEU A 331 10.72 10.41 20.42
CA LEU A 331 9.65 9.46 20.11
C LEU A 331 9.93 8.04 20.63
N ILE A 332 11.19 7.59 20.66
CA ILE A 332 11.56 6.30 21.25
C ILE A 332 11.14 6.25 22.72
N ASP A 333 11.39 7.30 23.51
CA ASP A 333 10.94 7.32 24.91
C ASP A 333 9.41 7.27 25.04
N SER A 334 8.70 7.96 24.14
CA SER A 334 7.22 7.87 24.08
C SER A 334 6.76 6.43 23.76
N TYR A 335 7.38 5.76 22.79
CA TYR A 335 7.06 4.36 22.46
C TYR A 335 7.44 3.39 23.57
N ARG A 336 8.51 3.66 24.32
CA ARG A 336 8.91 2.89 25.50
C ARG A 336 7.82 2.95 26.57
N CYS A 337 7.36 4.15 26.90
CA CYS A 337 6.29 4.34 27.88
C CYS A 337 5.00 3.64 27.46
N ASP A 338 4.63 3.76 26.18
CA ASP A 338 3.45 3.10 25.61
C ASP A 338 3.58 1.57 25.63
N ALA A 339 4.75 1.03 25.23
CA ALA A 339 5.02 -0.40 25.30
C ALA A 339 4.91 -0.93 26.74
N GLU A 340 5.59 -0.27 27.69
CA GLU A 340 5.61 -0.67 29.10
C GLU A 340 4.20 -0.63 29.72
N MET A 341 3.43 0.42 29.45
CA MET A 341 2.04 0.54 29.91
C MET A 341 1.13 -0.56 29.36
N ASN A 342 1.41 -1.07 28.15
CA ASN A 342 0.65 -2.14 27.52
C ASN A 342 1.27 -3.54 27.75
N GLY A 343 2.28 -3.67 28.62
CA GLY A 343 2.92 -4.95 28.93
C GLY A 343 3.77 -5.53 27.80
N LEU A 344 4.21 -4.70 26.85
CA LEU A 344 5.08 -5.07 25.74
C LEU A 344 6.54 -4.80 26.08
N GLN A 345 7.44 -5.55 25.45
CA GLN A 345 8.88 -5.35 25.56
C GLN A 345 9.41 -4.51 24.39
N LEU A 346 10.29 -3.55 24.69
CA LEU A 346 10.96 -2.74 23.70
C LEU A 346 12.46 -2.67 24.00
N ASP A 347 13.28 -3.15 23.06
CA ASP A 347 14.74 -3.05 23.14
C ASP A 347 15.17 -1.66 22.65
N LEU A 348 15.45 -0.76 23.59
CA LEU A 348 15.83 0.63 23.31
C LEU A 348 17.12 0.71 22.49
N ASN A 349 18.12 -0.12 22.83
CA ASN A 349 19.39 -0.12 22.12
C ASN A 349 19.20 -0.58 20.67
N ALA A 350 18.36 -1.59 20.43
CA ALA A 350 18.03 -1.99 19.06
C ALA A 350 17.27 -0.90 18.29
N GLU A 351 16.32 -0.20 18.92
CA GLU A 351 15.56 0.89 18.28
C GLU A 351 16.45 2.10 17.95
N GLU A 352 17.34 2.50 18.87
CA GLU A 352 18.32 3.58 18.64
C GLU A 352 19.29 3.24 17.50
N GLN A 353 19.83 2.02 17.46
CA GLN A 353 20.70 1.57 16.37
C GLN A 353 20.00 1.62 15.00
N ILE A 354 18.67 1.42 14.96
CA ILE A 354 17.88 1.55 13.72
C ILE A 354 17.73 3.02 13.34
N VAL A 355 17.50 3.91 14.31
CA VAL A 355 17.44 5.35 14.08
C VAL A 355 18.78 5.89 13.56
N GLU A 356 19.91 5.42 14.10
CA GLU A 356 21.24 5.79 13.62
C GLU A 356 21.44 5.36 12.15
N LEU A 357 21.11 4.11 11.83
CA LEU A 357 21.14 3.60 10.45
C LEU A 357 20.27 4.45 9.52
N PHE A 358 19.04 4.76 9.94
CA PHE A 358 18.14 5.61 9.16
C PHE A 358 18.69 7.03 8.99
N ALA A 359 19.31 7.61 10.01
CA ALA A 359 19.95 8.92 9.94
C ALA A 359 21.11 8.95 8.91
N GLU A 360 21.87 7.87 8.78
CA GLU A 360 22.86 7.71 7.70
C GLU A 360 22.20 7.60 6.34
N ASN A 361 21.14 6.79 6.24
CA ASN A 361 20.39 6.59 5.00
C ASN A 361 19.71 7.87 4.50
N LEU A 362 19.35 8.81 5.39
CA LEU A 362 18.88 10.15 4.99
C LEU A 362 19.94 10.92 4.20
N ILE A 363 21.21 10.83 4.60
CA ILE A 363 22.32 11.48 3.89
C ILE A 363 22.53 10.81 2.54
N LYS A 364 22.57 9.47 2.50
CA LYS A 364 22.69 8.71 1.25
C LYS A 364 21.55 9.06 0.28
N ALA A 365 20.32 9.15 0.78
CA ALA A 365 19.15 9.56 -0.01
C ALA A 365 19.27 11.00 -0.52
N GLY A 366 19.76 11.93 0.30
CA GLY A 366 20.00 13.32 -0.08
C GLY A 366 21.08 13.46 -1.16
N GLU A 367 22.20 12.75 -1.02
CA GLU A 367 23.28 12.71 -2.02
C GLU A 367 22.81 12.09 -3.35
N ALA A 368 22.04 11.00 -3.29
CA ALA A 368 21.41 10.40 -4.45
C ALA A 368 20.43 11.36 -5.14
N PHE A 369 19.63 12.10 -4.36
CA PHE A 369 18.70 13.11 -4.88
C PHE A 369 19.43 14.26 -5.57
N LEU A 370 20.50 14.80 -4.98
CA LEU A 370 21.28 15.90 -5.55
C LEU A 370 22.03 15.48 -6.83
N SER A 371 22.51 14.24 -6.89
CA SER A 371 23.24 13.72 -8.06
C SER A 371 22.33 13.30 -9.22
N ARG A 372 21.06 12.94 -8.96
CA ARG A 372 20.10 12.46 -9.97
C ARG A 372 18.70 13.08 -9.79
N PRO A 373 18.54 14.38 -10.06
CA PRO A 373 17.27 15.08 -9.83
C PRO A 373 16.14 14.65 -10.78
N MET A 374 16.46 14.03 -11.93
CA MET A 374 15.51 13.75 -13.01
C MET A 374 14.92 12.33 -13.03
N ASP A 375 15.35 11.44 -12.14
CA ASP A 375 14.78 10.09 -12.08
C ASP A 375 13.29 10.17 -11.73
N GLN A 376 12.42 9.73 -12.65
CA GLN A 376 10.97 9.67 -12.48
C GLN A 376 10.55 8.26 -12.01
N PRO A 377 10.33 8.02 -10.71
CA PRO A 377 9.99 6.68 -10.21
C PRO A 377 8.51 6.30 -10.42
N PHE A 378 7.70 7.18 -11.01
CA PHE A 378 6.26 6.94 -11.15
C PHE A 378 5.94 6.18 -12.42
N VAL A 379 5.24 5.07 -12.24
CA VAL A 379 4.54 4.37 -13.32
C VAL A 379 3.39 5.27 -13.81
N PRO A 380 3.19 5.41 -15.14
CA PRO A 380 2.08 6.17 -15.69
C PRO A 380 0.71 5.73 -15.15
N HIS A 381 -0.18 6.68 -14.86
CA HIS A 381 -1.58 6.38 -14.55
C HIS A 381 -2.30 5.80 -15.78
N TRP A 382 -3.35 4.99 -15.55
CA TRP A 382 -4.01 4.24 -16.61
C TRP A 382 -4.68 5.09 -17.68
N THR A 383 -5.08 6.34 -17.38
CA THR A 383 -5.54 7.28 -18.43
C THR A 383 -4.45 7.57 -19.47
N ARG A 384 -3.18 7.75 -19.06
CA ARG A 384 -2.07 7.92 -20.02
C ARG A 384 -1.81 6.64 -20.80
N VAL A 385 -1.91 5.48 -20.16
CA VAL A 385 -1.69 4.17 -20.80
C VAL A 385 -2.73 3.93 -21.89
N MET A 386 -4.01 4.15 -21.60
CA MET A 386 -5.10 4.00 -22.58
C MET A 386 -4.98 4.98 -23.74
N SER A 387 -4.44 6.18 -23.50
CA SER A 387 -4.16 7.14 -24.55
C SER A 387 -3.00 6.72 -25.45
N ALA A 388 -1.93 6.15 -24.88
CA ALA A 388 -0.75 5.72 -25.62
C ALA A 388 -0.98 4.39 -26.37
N VAL A 389 -1.76 3.49 -25.78
CA VAL A 389 -2.10 2.18 -26.33
C VAL A 389 -3.62 1.99 -26.28
N PRO A 390 -4.35 2.44 -27.32
CA PRO A 390 -5.79 2.24 -27.42
C PRO A 390 -6.15 0.75 -27.33
N ASN A 391 -7.30 0.43 -26.72
CA ASN A 391 -7.80 -0.93 -26.51
C ASN A 391 -6.90 -1.84 -25.64
N ILE A 392 -6.00 -1.27 -24.83
CA ILE A 392 -5.18 -2.06 -23.91
C ILE A 392 -5.99 -2.80 -22.84
N LEU A 393 -7.06 -2.19 -22.30
CA LEU A 393 -7.86 -2.82 -21.24
C LEU A 393 -8.58 -4.10 -21.73
N PRO A 394 -9.28 -4.10 -22.89
CA PRO A 394 -9.80 -5.34 -23.48
C PRO A 394 -8.73 -6.40 -23.72
N LYS A 395 -7.55 -6.02 -24.23
CA LYS A 395 -6.43 -6.95 -24.45
C LYS A 395 -5.93 -7.58 -23.16
N LEU A 396 -5.82 -6.78 -22.09
CA LEU A 396 -5.41 -7.27 -20.78
C LEU A 396 -6.43 -8.26 -20.22
N ARG A 397 -7.72 -7.96 -20.36
CA ARG A 397 -8.79 -8.87 -19.97
C ARG A 397 -8.75 -10.18 -20.75
N GLU A 398 -8.67 -10.10 -22.07
CA GLU A 398 -8.58 -11.26 -22.96
C GLU A 398 -7.36 -12.14 -22.64
N ALA A 399 -6.20 -11.52 -22.38
CA ALA A 399 -4.98 -12.26 -22.03
C ALA A 399 -5.17 -13.11 -20.76
N VAL A 400 -5.75 -12.52 -19.71
CA VAL A 400 -6.02 -13.22 -18.45
C VAL A 400 -7.10 -14.29 -18.66
N ASP A 401 -8.19 -13.99 -19.37
CA ASP A 401 -9.27 -14.94 -19.62
C ASP A 401 -8.75 -16.18 -20.40
N LEU A 402 -7.90 -15.96 -21.40
CA LEU A 402 -7.25 -17.04 -22.16
C LEU A 402 -6.26 -17.85 -21.31
N ASP A 403 -5.43 -17.19 -20.47
CA ASP A 403 -4.53 -17.89 -19.57
C ASP A 403 -5.32 -18.77 -18.58
N GLN A 404 -6.37 -18.24 -17.95
CA GLN A 404 -7.20 -19.02 -17.03
C GLN A 404 -7.90 -20.19 -17.74
N LYS A 405 -8.36 -20.01 -18.98
CA LYS A 405 -8.98 -21.07 -19.77
C LYS A 405 -7.99 -22.18 -20.14
N ASP A 406 -6.83 -21.81 -20.68
CA ASP A 406 -5.84 -22.75 -21.21
C ASP A 406 -5.11 -23.50 -20.09
N TYR A 407 -4.84 -22.82 -18.97
CA TYR A 407 -4.08 -23.37 -17.85
C TYR A 407 -4.97 -23.91 -16.72
N GLY A 408 -6.21 -23.43 -16.58
CA GLY A 408 -7.15 -23.85 -15.54
C GLY A 408 -8.01 -25.07 -15.89
N SER A 409 -8.07 -25.42 -17.18
CA SER A 409 -8.63 -26.69 -17.67
C SER A 409 -7.58 -27.77 -17.43
N ALA A 410 -7.90 -28.77 -16.60
CA ALA A 410 -7.06 -29.96 -16.51
C ALA A 410 -7.00 -30.60 -17.91
N ARG A 411 -5.84 -30.51 -18.58
CA ARG A 411 -5.47 -31.62 -19.46
C ARG A 411 -5.24 -32.79 -18.51
N ALA A 412 -6.29 -33.58 -18.30
CA ALA A 412 -6.13 -34.96 -17.87
C ALA A 412 -5.19 -35.59 -18.90
N ALA A 413 -3.94 -35.77 -18.51
CA ALA A 413 -2.96 -36.56 -19.22
C ALA A 413 -2.61 -37.73 -18.31
#